data_AF-A0A960E025-F1
#
_entry.id   AF-A0A960E025-F1
#
_cell.length_a   1.000
_cell.length_b   1.000
_cell.length_c   1.000
_cell.angle_alpha   90.00
_cell.angle_beta   90.00
_cell.angle_gamma   90.00
#
_symmetry.space_group_name_H-M   'P 1'
#
loop_
_entity.id
_entity.type
_entity.pdbx_description
1 polymer ?
#
loop_
_entity_poly.entity_id
_entity_poly.type
_entity_poly.pdbx_seq_one_letter_code
_entity_poly.pdbx_strand_id
1 'polypeptide(L)'
;MRFGVEHPEHYRIMFMRRQDHEPERYAAERVLETGLFGVTLPAVQRCLDEGRFRDDVGDALDIAWVLWMAVHGITSIAVAKPNFPAPPLDDQLALVLDVVLAGLEARP
;
A
#
# COMPACT_ATOMS: atom_id res chain seq x y z
N MET A 1 -1.26 7.45 4.00
CA MET A 1 -1.53 8.56 3.07
C MET A 1 -1.19 9.92 3.66
N ARG A 2 -1.84 10.35 4.76
CA ARG A 2 -1.66 11.67 5.39
C ARG A 2 -0.20 12.13 5.52
N PHE A 3 0.65 11.28 6.11
CA PHE A 3 2.10 11.55 6.23
C PHE A 3 2.75 11.94 4.90
N GLY A 4 2.48 11.21 3.82
CA GLY A 4 3.12 11.48 2.52
C GLY A 4 2.68 12.81 1.91
N VAL A 5 1.44 13.23 2.15
CA VAL A 5 0.87 14.49 1.63
C VAL A 5 1.32 15.68 2.47
N GLU A 6 1.39 15.54 3.80
CA GLU A 6 1.86 16.57 4.72
C GLU A 6 3.40 16.74 4.65
N HIS A 7 4.13 15.69 4.25
CA HIS A 7 5.58 15.68 4.14
C HIS A 7 6.07 15.18 2.77
N PRO A 8 5.75 15.90 1.67
CA PRO A 8 5.96 15.42 0.31
C PRO A 8 7.45 15.20 -0.03
N GLU A 9 8.37 16.01 0.51
CA GLU A 9 9.81 15.80 0.25
C GLU A 9 10.36 14.55 0.93
N HIS A 10 9.91 14.25 2.17
CA HIS A 10 10.27 13.00 2.83
C HIS A 10 9.74 11.80 2.04
N TYR A 11 8.48 11.88 1.57
CA TYR A 11 7.90 10.83 0.74
C TYR A 11 8.69 10.62 -0.55
N ARG A 12 9.10 11.70 -1.25
CA ARG A 12 9.90 11.59 -2.47
C ARG A 12 11.26 10.94 -2.22
N ILE A 13 11.96 11.33 -1.15
CA ILE A 13 13.25 10.74 -0.77
C ILE A 13 13.11 9.25 -0.44
N MET A 14 12.01 8.86 0.21
CA MET A 14 11.79 7.47 0.61
C MET A 14 11.32 6.57 -0.54
N PHE A 15 10.41 7.06 -1.40
CA PHE A 15 9.64 6.19 -2.31
C PHE A 15 9.66 6.59 -3.78
N MET A 16 10.17 7.77 -4.14
CA MET A 16 10.14 8.27 -5.53
C MET A 16 11.52 8.72 -6.04
N ARG A 17 12.58 8.36 -5.30
CA ARG A 17 13.96 8.66 -5.69
C ARG A 17 14.36 7.89 -6.94
N ARG A 18 15.35 8.41 -7.65
CA ARG A 18 15.98 7.66 -8.74
C ARG A 18 16.76 6.47 -8.18
N GLN A 19 16.76 5.37 -8.93
CA GLN A 19 17.42 4.10 -8.57
C GLN A 19 18.95 4.24 -8.41
N ASP A 20 19.58 5.18 -9.10
CA ASP A 20 21.02 5.47 -9.05
C ASP A 20 21.47 6.17 -7.75
N HIS A 21 20.52 6.52 -6.89
CA HIS A 21 20.78 7.15 -5.60
C HIS A 21 20.26 6.29 -4.47
N GLU A 22 20.58 4.99 -4.37
CA GLU A 22 20.18 4.18 -3.21
C GLU A 22 20.97 4.61 -1.95
N PRO A 23 20.33 4.78 -0.77
CA PRO A 23 21.10 5.06 0.44
C PRO A 23 21.91 3.82 0.82
N GLU A 24 23.16 4.01 1.22
CA GLU A 24 24.11 2.96 1.63
C GLU A 24 23.59 2.00 2.72
N ARG A 25 22.45 2.31 3.35
CA ARG A 25 21.83 1.54 4.45
C ARG A 25 20.39 1.07 4.16
N TYR A 26 19.96 1.04 2.90
CA TYR A 26 18.65 0.45 2.58
C TYR A 26 18.73 -1.08 2.71
N ALA A 27 18.24 -1.61 3.82
CA ALA A 27 18.18 -3.06 4.05
C ALA A 27 16.91 -3.62 3.40
N ALA A 28 16.97 -3.82 2.08
CA ALA A 28 15.84 -4.36 1.31
C ALA A 28 15.33 -5.70 1.87
N GLU A 29 16.24 -6.51 2.44
CA GLU A 29 15.89 -7.81 3.03
C GLU A 29 14.98 -7.68 4.26
N ARG A 30 14.98 -6.52 4.92
CA ARG A 30 14.19 -6.27 6.14
C ARG A 30 12.83 -5.66 5.86
N VAL A 31 12.52 -5.34 4.60
CA VAL A 31 11.24 -4.71 4.22
C VAL A 31 10.06 -5.57 4.64
N LEU A 32 10.17 -6.90 4.55
CA LEU A 32 9.11 -7.84 4.91
C LEU A 32 9.00 -8.07 6.44
N GLU A 33 10.08 -7.83 7.18
CA GLU A 33 10.17 -8.07 8.63
C GLU A 33 9.88 -6.81 9.47
N THR A 34 9.92 -5.63 8.85
CA THR A 34 9.85 -4.34 9.54
C THR A 34 8.91 -3.38 8.82
N GLY A 35 8.59 -2.25 9.46
CA GLY A 35 7.71 -1.25 8.86
C GLY A 35 6.28 -1.77 8.65
N LEU A 36 5.67 -1.41 7.52
CA LEU A 36 4.25 -1.72 7.27
C LEU A 36 4.01 -3.20 6.95
N PHE A 37 4.92 -3.89 6.24
CA PHE A 37 4.74 -5.31 5.93
C PHE A 37 4.79 -6.20 7.16
N GLY A 38 5.59 -5.84 8.18
CA GLY A 38 5.59 -6.53 9.47
C GLY A 38 4.23 -6.49 10.20
N VAL A 39 3.31 -5.60 9.80
CA VAL A 39 1.95 -5.50 10.36
C VAL A 39 0.89 -6.00 9.36
N THR A 40 0.99 -5.60 8.09
CA THR A 40 0.01 -5.93 7.05
C THR A 40 0.01 -7.42 6.73
N LEU A 41 1.19 -8.04 6.61
CA LEU A 41 1.28 -9.44 6.21
C LEU A 41 0.62 -10.39 7.25
N PRO A 42 0.89 -10.27 8.57
CA PRO A 42 0.15 -11.06 9.57
C PRO A 42 -1.35 -10.81 9.58
N ALA A 43 -1.79 -9.57 9.32
CA ALA A 43 -3.21 -9.24 9.28
C ALA A 43 -3.92 -9.90 8.08
N VAL A 44 -3.29 -9.86 6.91
CA VAL A 44 -3.80 -10.53 5.70
C VAL A 44 -3.82 -12.04 5.88
N GLN A 45 -2.74 -12.63 6.44
CA GLN A 45 -2.70 -14.07 6.71
C GLN A 45 -3.86 -14.49 7.62
N ARG A 46 -4.16 -13.71 8.66
CA ARG A 46 -5.31 -13.98 9.53
C ARG A 46 -6.65 -13.97 8.75
N CYS A 47 -6.84 -13.04 7.82
CA CYS A 47 -8.05 -13.02 6.99
C CYS A 47 -8.19 -14.26 6.10
N LEU A 48 -7.08 -14.79 5.59
CA LEU A 48 -7.06 -16.05 4.84
C LEU A 48 -7.35 -17.25 5.76
N ASP A 49 -6.69 -17.33 6.91
CA ASP A 49 -6.87 -18.41 7.89
C ASP A 49 -8.31 -18.48 8.43
N GLU A 50 -8.95 -17.33 8.59
CA GLU A 50 -10.36 -17.21 9.03
C GLU A 50 -11.36 -17.44 7.88
N GLY A 51 -10.90 -17.69 6.65
CA GLY A 51 -11.76 -17.86 5.47
C GLY A 51 -12.53 -16.59 5.08
N ARG A 52 -12.07 -15.41 5.53
CA ARG A 52 -12.67 -14.11 5.20
C ARG A 52 -12.24 -13.63 3.82
N PHE A 53 -11.00 -13.95 3.44
CA PHE A 53 -10.50 -13.75 2.09
C PHE A 53 -10.51 -15.07 1.32
N ARG A 54 -10.72 -15.00 0.01
CA ARG A 54 -10.62 -16.17 -0.86
C ARG A 54 -9.18 -16.66 -0.93
N ASP A 55 -9.02 -17.97 -0.93
CA ASP A 55 -7.75 -18.66 -1.06
C ASP A 55 -7.29 -18.83 -2.52
N ASP A 56 -8.12 -18.44 -3.49
CA ASP A 56 -7.86 -18.56 -4.93
C ASP A 56 -7.25 -17.29 -5.59
N VAL A 57 -7.13 -16.19 -4.85
CA VAL A 57 -6.72 -14.88 -5.40
C VAL A 57 -5.21 -14.64 -5.31
N GLY A 58 -4.54 -15.28 -4.36
CA GLY A 58 -3.11 -15.11 -4.09
C GLY A 58 -2.77 -15.43 -2.64
N ASP A 59 -1.48 -15.51 -2.35
CA ASP A 59 -1.03 -15.70 -0.97
C ASP A 59 -1.06 -14.38 -0.16
N ALA A 60 -0.73 -14.47 1.14
CA ALA A 60 -0.77 -13.29 2.00
C ALA A 60 0.21 -12.19 1.56
N LEU A 61 1.33 -12.55 0.94
CA LEU A 61 2.33 -11.60 0.46
C LEU A 61 1.82 -10.88 -0.79
N ASP A 62 1.23 -11.60 -1.74
CA ASP A 62 0.62 -11.03 -2.94
C ASP A 62 -0.44 -9.99 -2.56
N ILE A 63 -1.34 -10.36 -1.65
CA ILE A 63 -2.44 -9.49 -1.20
C ILE A 63 -1.88 -8.28 -0.43
N ALA A 64 -0.87 -8.47 0.43
CA ALA A 64 -0.23 -7.36 1.14
C ALA A 64 0.41 -6.35 0.16
N TRP A 65 1.04 -6.82 -0.92
CA TRP A 65 1.56 -5.96 -1.98
C TRP A 65 0.45 -5.19 -2.69
N VAL A 66 -0.68 -5.82 -3.01
CA VAL A 66 -1.83 -5.14 -3.63
C VAL A 66 -2.34 -3.98 -2.77
N LEU A 67 -2.50 -4.22 -1.46
CA LEU A 67 -2.94 -3.19 -0.52
C LEU A 67 -1.89 -2.06 -0.40
N TRP A 68 -0.61 -2.41 -0.34
CA TRP A 68 0.50 -1.45 -0.34
C TRP A 68 0.47 -0.57 -1.59
N MET A 69 0.33 -1.18 -2.77
CA MET A 69 0.26 -0.48 -4.05
C MET A 69 -0.94 0.46 -4.13
N ALA A 70 -2.11 0.07 -3.62
CA ALA A 70 -3.30 0.93 -3.60
C ALA A 70 -3.04 2.23 -2.82
N VAL A 71 -2.51 2.12 -1.60
CA VAL A 71 -2.22 3.29 -0.74
C VAL A 71 -1.07 4.14 -1.31
N HIS A 72 -0.01 3.50 -1.81
CA HIS A 72 1.13 4.20 -2.41
C HIS A 72 0.79 4.83 -3.75
N GLY A 73 -0.10 4.25 -4.54
CA GLY A 73 -0.55 4.83 -5.81
C GLY A 73 -1.24 6.17 -5.59
N ILE A 74 -2.24 6.21 -4.69
CA ILE A 74 -2.95 7.45 -4.37
C ILE A 74 -1.99 8.49 -3.78
N THR A 75 -1.16 8.09 -2.81
CA THR A 75 -0.21 9.01 -2.17
C THR A 75 0.80 9.57 -3.18
N SER A 76 1.34 8.74 -4.07
CA SER A 76 2.32 9.15 -5.09
C SER A 76 1.72 10.15 -6.09
N ILE A 77 0.48 9.91 -6.54
CA ILE A 77 -0.22 10.85 -7.44
C ILE A 77 -0.45 12.19 -6.73
N ALA A 78 -0.93 12.18 -5.49
CA ALA A 78 -1.16 13.38 -4.70
C ALA A 78 0.12 14.20 -4.51
N VAL A 79 1.25 13.53 -4.23
CA VAL A 79 2.57 14.16 -4.09
C VAL A 79 3.11 14.66 -5.43
N ALA A 80 2.93 13.93 -6.52
CA ALA A 80 3.43 14.29 -7.84
C ALA A 80 2.62 15.43 -8.49
N LYS A 81 1.31 15.47 -8.23
CA LYS A 81 0.35 16.36 -8.89
C LYS A 81 -0.63 16.96 -7.86
N PRO A 82 -0.17 17.85 -6.96
CA PRO A 82 -0.98 18.38 -5.86
C PRO A 82 -2.22 19.18 -6.31
N ASN A 83 -2.19 19.73 -7.53
CA ASN A 83 -3.30 20.53 -8.09
C ASN A 83 -4.10 19.74 -9.15
N PHE A 84 -3.97 18.41 -9.20
CA PHE A 84 -4.74 17.61 -10.14
C PHE A 84 -6.23 17.68 -9.78
N PRO A 85 -7.15 17.79 -10.76
CA PRO A 85 -8.59 17.85 -10.49
C PRO A 85 -9.12 16.45 -10.15
N ALA A 86 -8.70 15.90 -9.02
CA ALA A 86 -9.13 14.62 -8.48
C ALA A 86 -10.17 14.80 -7.37
N PRO A 87 -10.94 13.76 -7.05
CA PRO A 87 -11.76 13.72 -5.83
C PRO A 87 -10.90 13.91 -4.56
N PRO A 88 -11.51 14.23 -3.40
CA PRO A 88 -10.84 14.20 -2.12
C PRO A 88 -10.08 12.89 -1.86
N LEU A 89 -8.94 12.97 -1.18
CA LEU A 89 -8.09 11.79 -0.95
C LEU A 89 -8.76 10.69 -0.14
N ASP A 90 -9.59 11.07 0.83
CA ASP A 90 -10.33 10.12 1.65
C ASP A 90 -11.39 9.39 0.82
N ASP A 91 -12.01 10.06 -0.16
CA ASP A 91 -12.97 9.44 -1.09
C ASP A 91 -12.26 8.45 -2.03
N GLN A 92 -11.07 8.82 -2.54
CA GLN A 92 -10.24 7.93 -3.36
C GLN A 92 -9.81 6.68 -2.56
N LEU A 93 -9.43 6.86 -1.28
CA LEU A 93 -9.05 5.75 -0.41
C LEU A 93 -10.23 4.83 -0.11
N ALA A 94 -11.38 5.39 0.23
CA ALA A 94 -12.58 4.60 0.51
C ALA A 94 -12.97 3.76 -0.71
N LEU A 95 -12.99 4.37 -1.90
CA LEU A 95 -13.34 3.69 -3.14
C LEU A 95 -12.34 2.59 -3.50
N VAL A 96 -11.02 2.85 -3.39
CA VAL A 96 -10.03 1.83 -3.72
C VAL A 96 -10.10 0.65 -2.76
N LEU A 97 -10.33 0.91 -1.47
CA LEU A 97 -10.47 -0.16 -0.47
C LEU A 97 -11.73 -0.98 -0.73
N ASP A 98 -12.85 -0.36 -1.05
CA ASP A 98 -14.09 -1.07 -1.39
C ASP A 98 -13.88 -2.02 -2.58
N VAL A 99 -13.30 -1.51 -3.68
CA VAL A 99 -13.02 -2.32 -4.88
C VAL A 99 -12.04 -3.45 -4.60
N VAL A 100 -10.95 -3.17 -3.87
CA VAL A 100 -9.94 -4.19 -3.55
C VAL A 100 -10.52 -5.24 -2.59
N LEU A 101 -11.23 -4.84 -1.54
CA LEU A 101 -11.81 -5.76 -0.56
C LEU A 101 -12.91 -6.61 -1.18
N ALA A 102 -13.81 -6.05 -2.00
CA ALA A 102 -14.78 -6.84 -2.75
C ALA A 102 -14.10 -7.88 -3.67
N GLY A 103 -12.91 -7.54 -4.17
CA GLY A 103 -12.05 -8.46 -4.92
C GLY A 103 -11.45 -9.59 -4.07
N LEU A 104 -11.25 -9.38 -2.77
CA LEU A 104 -10.61 -10.33 -1.86
C LEU A 104 -11.60 -11.15 -1.03
N GLU A 105 -12.77 -10.60 -0.71
CA GLU A 105 -13.74 -11.22 0.19
C GLU A 105 -14.26 -12.56 -0.34
N ALA A 106 -14.45 -13.49 0.62
CA ALA A 106 -15.10 -14.76 0.38
C ALA A 106 -16.50 -14.55 -0.20
N ARG A 107 -16.82 -15.30 -1.26
CA ARG A 107 -18.16 -15.28 -1.86
C ARG A 107 -19.09 -16.18 -1.05
N PRO A 108 -20.36 -15.79 -0.84
CA PRO A 108 -21.36 -16.65 -0.22
C PRO A 108 -21.66 -17.89 -1.04
#